data_AF-A0AAW5R702-F1
#
_entry.id   AF-A0AAW5R702-F1
#
_cell.length_a   1.000
_cell.length_b   1.000
_cell.length_c   1.000
_cell.angle_alpha   90.00
_cell.angle_beta   90.00
_cell.angle_gamma   90.00
#
_symmetry.space_group_name_H-M   'P 1'
#
loop_
_entity.id
_entity.type
_entity.pdbx_description
1 polymer ?
#
loop_
_entity_poly.entity_id
_entity_poly.type
_entity_poly.pdbx_seq_one_letter_code
_entity_poly.pdbx_strand_id
1 'polypeptide(L)'
;MPLRLLFAFVVAVAGVFAAPNLYAAEENSPSTGKEARGDGWYSFAKIAVFYDLGNDIIRSIGVKMVTNPQTGVYCIRPEKRINTQKRIGVAAVEWGQSSGNDLLAFWSAGGNSCPNPKRWFEVRTYDQNGSGDWVLSDDIAWTFHVL
;
A
#
# COMPACT_ATOMS: atom_id res chain seq x y z
N MET A 1 41.45 -67.97 39.13
CA MET A 1 41.05 -66.72 38.45
C MET A 1 39.57 -66.47 38.74
N PRO A 2 39.24 -65.44 39.54
CA PRO A 2 38.09 -64.61 39.18
C PRO A 2 38.47 -63.12 39.24
N LEU A 3 38.37 -62.46 38.10
CA LEU A 3 38.63 -61.03 37.94
C LEU A 3 37.36 -60.26 38.36
N ARG A 4 37.53 -59.33 39.29
CA ARG A 4 36.47 -58.57 39.96
C ARG A 4 35.84 -57.53 39.02
N LEU A 5 34.50 -57.50 39.03
CA LEU A 5 33.65 -56.43 38.51
C LEU A 5 34.09 -55.07 39.07
N LEU A 6 34.21 -54.06 38.19
CA LEU A 6 34.24 -52.66 38.57
C LEU A 6 33.17 -51.90 37.76
N PHE A 7 32.36 -51.18 38.52
CA PHE A 7 31.11 -50.54 38.14
C PHE A 7 31.33 -49.34 37.19
N ALA A 8 30.43 -49.23 36.21
CA ALA A 8 30.29 -48.06 35.35
C ALA A 8 29.68 -46.89 36.13
N PHE A 9 30.36 -45.74 36.11
CA PHE A 9 29.78 -44.43 36.45
C PHE A 9 29.53 -43.68 35.13
N VAL A 10 28.28 -43.63 34.69
CA VAL A 10 27.84 -42.73 33.62
C VAL A 10 27.34 -41.45 34.29
N VAL A 11 28.11 -40.37 34.17
CA VAL A 11 27.67 -39.03 34.56
C VAL A 11 26.89 -38.45 33.36
N ALA A 12 25.57 -38.40 33.47
CA ALA A 12 24.74 -37.67 32.50
C ALA A 12 24.64 -36.20 32.92
N VAL A 13 25.37 -35.31 32.22
CA VAL A 13 25.22 -33.86 32.37
C VAL A 13 24.04 -33.42 31.50
N ALA A 14 22.88 -33.19 32.12
CA ALA A 14 21.74 -32.57 31.47
C ALA A 14 21.98 -31.06 31.35
N GLY A 15 22.55 -30.64 30.22
CA GLY A 15 22.62 -29.22 29.85
C GLY A 15 21.24 -28.72 29.44
N VAL A 16 20.65 -27.83 30.25
CA VAL A 16 19.44 -27.09 29.92
C VAL A 16 19.77 -26.12 28.78
N PHE A 17 19.29 -26.41 27.57
CA PHE A 17 19.29 -25.42 26.50
C PHE A 17 18.17 -24.41 26.77
N ALA A 18 18.52 -23.21 27.20
CA ALA A 18 17.62 -22.06 27.17
C ALA A 18 17.40 -21.68 25.70
N ALA A 19 16.19 -21.94 25.17
CA ALA A 19 15.80 -21.42 23.87
C ALA A 19 15.77 -19.88 23.96
N PRO A 20 16.30 -19.13 22.96
CA PRO A 20 16.14 -17.70 22.94
C PRO A 20 14.66 -17.36 22.87
N ASN A 21 14.21 -16.45 23.74
CA ASN A 21 12.92 -15.79 23.61
C ASN A 21 12.91 -15.04 22.27
N LEU A 22 12.43 -15.71 21.23
CA LEU A 22 11.93 -15.04 20.05
C LEU A 22 10.71 -14.27 20.53
N TYR A 23 10.85 -12.94 20.70
CA TYR A 23 9.70 -12.08 20.59
C TYR A 23 9.11 -12.37 19.21
N ALA A 24 8.04 -13.16 19.19
CA ALA A 24 7.25 -13.37 18.01
C ALA A 24 6.86 -11.97 17.53
N ALA A 25 7.29 -11.63 16.32
CA ALA A 25 6.70 -10.50 15.61
C ALA A 25 5.19 -10.71 15.68
N GLU A 26 4.48 -9.76 16.29
CA GLU A 26 3.04 -9.77 16.33
C GLU A 26 2.58 -9.83 14.88
N GLU A 27 2.01 -10.98 14.55
CA GLU A 27 1.66 -11.38 13.21
C GLU A 27 0.72 -10.32 12.64
N ASN A 28 1.09 -9.63 11.56
CA ASN A 28 0.17 -8.89 10.70
C ASN A 28 -0.78 -9.88 9.99
N SER A 29 -1.39 -10.78 10.76
CA SER A 29 -2.32 -11.78 10.29
C SER A 29 -3.64 -11.06 10.04
N PRO A 30 -4.19 -11.10 8.81
CA PRO A 30 -5.51 -10.55 8.57
C PRO A 30 -6.48 -11.30 9.48
N SER A 31 -6.97 -10.62 10.52
CA SER A 31 -7.90 -11.17 11.49
C SER A 31 -9.07 -11.83 10.77
N THR A 32 -9.16 -13.17 10.77
CA THR A 32 -10.32 -14.00 10.39
C THR A 32 -11.35 -13.30 9.49
N GLY A 33 -10.86 -12.76 8.39
CA GLY A 33 -11.62 -12.01 7.42
C GLY A 33 -11.70 -12.91 6.22
N LYS A 34 -12.93 -13.19 5.75
CA LYS A 34 -13.16 -13.94 4.52
C LYS A 34 -12.12 -13.54 3.48
N GLU A 35 -11.33 -14.51 3.02
CA GLU A 35 -10.39 -14.28 1.92
C GLU A 35 -11.13 -13.62 0.76
N ALA A 36 -10.52 -12.59 0.17
CA ALA A 36 -11.04 -11.99 -1.04
C ALA A 36 -10.93 -13.04 -2.15
N ARG A 37 -12.06 -13.65 -2.53
CA ARG A 37 -12.14 -14.52 -3.71
C ARG A 37 -11.84 -13.70 -4.97
N GLY A 38 -10.63 -13.85 -5.48
CA GLY A 38 -10.27 -13.46 -6.84
C GLY A 38 -10.71 -14.54 -7.82
N ASP A 39 -11.95 -14.48 -8.28
CA ASP A 39 -12.40 -15.28 -9.42
C ASP A 39 -12.21 -14.49 -10.71
N GLY A 40 -11.16 -14.79 -11.47
CA GLY A 40 -11.15 -14.53 -12.91
C GLY A 40 -9.84 -14.03 -13.51
N TRP A 41 -9.55 -14.56 -14.70
CA TRP A 41 -8.58 -14.10 -15.69
C TRP A 41 -8.91 -12.70 -16.28
N TYR A 42 -9.78 -11.94 -15.62
CA TYR A 42 -10.18 -10.58 -15.96
C TYR A 42 -10.47 -9.80 -14.67
N SER A 43 -9.44 -9.28 -14.01
CA SER A 43 -9.63 -8.18 -13.06
C SER A 43 -9.75 -6.87 -13.85
N PHE A 44 -10.92 -6.60 -14.41
CA PHE A 44 -11.21 -5.23 -14.82
C PHE A 44 -11.22 -4.40 -13.54
N ALA A 45 -10.21 -3.54 -13.34
CA ALA A 45 -10.21 -2.59 -12.25
C ALA A 45 -11.57 -1.89 -12.23
N LYS A 46 -12.32 -2.03 -11.14
CA LYS A 46 -13.68 -1.47 -11.04
C LYS A 46 -13.65 0.05 -11.01
N ILE A 47 -12.49 0.60 -10.66
CA ILE A 47 -12.16 2.01 -10.63
C ILE A 47 -10.72 2.12 -11.11
N ALA A 48 -10.50 2.87 -12.19
CA ALA A 48 -9.17 3.30 -12.59
C ALA A 48 -9.21 4.68 -13.23
N VAL A 49 -8.14 5.44 -13.05
CA VAL A 49 -7.91 6.75 -13.65
C VAL A 49 -6.50 6.78 -14.21
N PHE A 50 -6.34 7.32 -15.42
CA PHE A 50 -5.11 7.90 -15.88
C PHE A 50 -5.35 9.41 -16.02
N TYR A 51 -4.62 10.17 -15.20
CA TYR A 51 -4.67 11.62 -15.10
C TYR A 51 -3.40 12.21 -15.69
N ASP A 52 -3.55 13.16 -16.60
CA ASP A 52 -2.45 13.86 -17.26
C ASP A 52 -1.99 15.09 -16.47
N LEU A 53 -0.81 15.57 -16.80
CA LEU A 53 -0.36 16.92 -16.44
C LEU A 53 -1.34 17.95 -17.04
N GLY A 54 -1.67 19.02 -16.31
CA GLY A 54 -2.61 20.05 -16.81
C GLY A 54 -4.09 19.79 -16.52
N ASN A 55 -4.39 18.94 -15.55
CA ASN A 55 -5.72 18.70 -14.99
C ASN A 55 -6.72 17.91 -15.87
N ASP A 56 -6.24 17.09 -16.81
CA ASP A 56 -7.11 16.33 -17.71
C ASP A 56 -7.18 14.83 -17.36
N ILE A 57 -8.35 14.21 -17.57
CA ILE A 57 -8.55 12.77 -17.44
C ILE A 57 -8.44 12.15 -18.83
N ILE A 58 -7.32 11.49 -19.11
CA ILE A 58 -7.09 10.83 -20.41
C ILE A 58 -7.97 9.59 -20.55
N ARG A 59 -8.01 8.76 -19.50
CA ARG A 59 -8.80 7.53 -19.46
C ARG A 59 -9.33 7.29 -18.06
N SER A 60 -10.56 6.81 -17.95
CA SER A 60 -11.08 6.33 -16.68
C SER A 60 -12.15 5.25 -16.83
N ILE A 61 -12.33 4.47 -15.77
CA ILE A 61 -13.42 3.51 -15.61
C ILE A 61 -13.95 3.61 -14.18
N GLY A 62 -15.28 3.61 -14.02
CA GLY A 62 -15.92 3.64 -12.70
C GLY A 62 -15.71 4.93 -11.91
N VAL A 63 -15.26 5.99 -12.57
CA VAL A 63 -14.95 7.30 -11.97
C VAL A 63 -15.97 8.31 -12.46
N LYS A 64 -16.62 8.99 -11.52
CA LYS A 64 -17.58 10.06 -11.82
C LYS A 64 -16.87 11.34 -12.22
N MET A 65 -15.85 11.69 -11.46
CA MET A 65 -15.08 12.92 -11.63
C MET A 65 -13.79 12.83 -10.81
N VAL A 66 -12.81 13.61 -11.22
CA VAL A 66 -11.62 13.94 -10.43
C VAL A 66 -11.65 15.45 -10.19
N THR A 67 -11.26 15.88 -8.99
CA THR A 67 -11.05 17.31 -8.68
C THR A 67 -9.67 17.49 -8.08
N ASN A 68 -9.02 18.61 -8.37
CA ASN A 68 -7.75 19.01 -7.77
C ASN A 68 -8.01 20.26 -6.88
N PRO A 69 -8.43 20.09 -5.61
CA PRO A 69 -8.76 21.23 -4.76
C PRO A 69 -7.55 22.00 -4.23
N GLN A 70 -6.36 21.37 -4.25
CA GLN A 70 -5.10 21.91 -3.78
C GLN A 70 -3.97 21.33 -4.64
N THR A 71 -2.87 22.05 -4.76
CA THR A 71 -1.68 21.57 -5.47
C THR A 71 -1.24 20.22 -4.97
N GLY A 72 -0.99 19.31 -5.91
CA GLY A 72 -0.58 17.93 -5.68
C GLY A 72 -1.61 17.06 -4.95
N VAL A 73 -2.88 17.48 -4.86
CA VAL A 73 -3.95 16.74 -4.17
C VAL A 73 -5.09 16.49 -5.13
N TYR A 74 -5.36 15.22 -5.42
CA TYR A 74 -6.39 14.79 -6.35
C TYR A 74 -7.45 13.95 -5.66
N CYS A 75 -8.68 14.38 -5.81
CA CYS A 75 -9.84 13.73 -5.23
C CYS A 75 -10.62 13.00 -6.31
N ILE A 76 -10.70 11.68 -6.20
CA ILE A 76 -11.36 10.80 -7.16
C ILE A 76 -12.70 10.38 -6.59
N ARG A 77 -13.79 10.76 -7.26
CA ARG A 77 -15.14 10.32 -6.90
C ARG A 77 -15.54 9.12 -7.74
N PRO A 78 -15.80 7.95 -7.14
CA PRO A 78 -16.35 6.83 -7.87
C PRO A 78 -17.77 7.12 -8.39
N GLU A 79 -18.13 6.50 -9.51
CA GLU A 79 -19.49 6.59 -10.08
C GLU A 79 -20.52 5.90 -9.17
N LYS A 80 -20.18 4.71 -8.69
CA LYS A 80 -20.99 3.95 -7.74
C LYS A 80 -20.75 4.45 -6.32
N ARG A 81 -21.82 4.47 -5.51
CA ARG A 81 -21.70 4.75 -4.08
C ARG A 81 -20.99 3.59 -3.38
N ILE A 82 -19.69 3.75 -3.13
CA ILE A 82 -18.87 2.82 -2.35
C ILE A 82 -18.30 3.53 -1.12
N ASN A 83 -17.88 2.75 -0.13
CA ASN A 83 -17.08 3.26 0.98
C ASN A 83 -15.61 3.16 0.61
N THR A 84 -14.98 4.30 0.29
CA THR A 84 -13.58 4.38 -0.16
C THR A 84 -12.58 4.02 0.94
N GLN A 85 -12.94 4.17 2.22
CA GLN A 85 -12.09 3.76 3.36
C GLN A 85 -12.01 2.24 3.53
N LYS A 86 -12.87 1.48 2.87
CA LYS A 86 -12.87 0.00 2.90
C LYS A 86 -12.28 -0.59 1.61
N ARG A 87 -11.48 0.19 0.89
CA ARG A 87 -10.87 -0.17 -0.39
C ARG A 87 -9.41 0.21 -0.36
N ILE A 88 -8.61 -0.54 -1.11
CA ILE A 88 -7.18 -0.27 -1.26
C ILE A 88 -7.00 0.36 -2.63
N GLY A 89 -6.44 1.56 -2.63
CA GLY A 89 -6.02 2.24 -3.84
C GLY A 89 -4.54 2.04 -4.09
N VAL A 90 -4.15 1.97 -5.35
CA VAL A 90 -2.75 2.02 -5.77
C VAL A 90 -2.61 3.21 -6.71
N ALA A 91 -1.70 4.11 -6.37
CA ALA A 91 -1.30 5.22 -7.23
C ALA A 91 0.12 4.95 -7.72
N ALA A 92 0.40 5.33 -8.96
CA ALA A 92 1.73 5.27 -9.54
C ALA A 92 1.95 6.48 -10.47
N VAL A 93 3.18 6.98 -10.50
CA VAL A 93 3.59 8.02 -11.45
C VAL A 93 3.51 7.50 -12.87
N GLU A 94 2.99 8.32 -13.78
CA GLU A 94 3.16 8.11 -15.21
C GLU A 94 4.27 9.06 -15.69
N TRP A 95 5.41 8.50 -16.10
CA TRP A 95 6.61 9.29 -16.39
C TRP A 95 6.59 9.97 -17.75
N GLY A 96 5.96 9.36 -18.76
CA GLY A 96 5.95 9.89 -20.12
C GLY A 96 5.18 11.20 -20.27
N GLN A 97 4.28 11.48 -19.33
CA GLN A 97 3.44 12.68 -19.25
C GLN A 97 3.70 13.46 -17.96
N SER A 98 4.83 13.27 -17.28
CA SER A 98 5.18 14.11 -16.14
C SER A 98 6.28 15.09 -16.50
N SER A 99 6.36 16.19 -15.76
CA SER A 99 7.49 17.11 -15.75
C SER A 99 8.03 17.24 -14.33
N GLY A 100 9.34 17.09 -14.16
CA GLY A 100 10.00 17.17 -12.86
C GLY A 100 11.24 16.28 -12.82
N ASN A 101 11.88 16.20 -11.66
CA ASN A 101 13.17 15.52 -11.53
C ASN A 101 13.04 14.17 -10.82
N ASP A 102 12.36 14.15 -9.68
CA ASP A 102 12.10 12.94 -8.91
C ASP A 102 10.66 13.01 -8.40
N LEU A 103 9.86 12.01 -8.77
CA LEU A 103 8.42 12.11 -8.75
C LEU A 103 7.81 10.99 -7.91
N LEU A 104 6.81 11.35 -7.11
CA LEU A 104 6.06 10.39 -6.30
C LEU A 104 4.57 10.60 -6.50
N ALA A 105 3.82 9.50 -6.46
CA ALA A 105 2.36 9.50 -6.43
C ALA A 105 1.88 8.45 -5.42
N PHE A 106 1.10 8.87 -4.44
CA PHE A 106 0.60 8.00 -3.38
C PHE A 106 -0.89 8.18 -3.16
N TRP A 107 -1.59 7.07 -2.93
CA TRP A 107 -2.93 7.12 -2.37
C TRP A 107 -2.88 7.31 -0.85
N SER A 108 -3.72 8.19 -0.32
CA SER A 108 -3.89 8.41 1.11
C SER A 108 -5.19 7.77 1.60
N ALA A 109 -5.06 6.71 2.41
CA ALA A 109 -6.19 6.05 3.06
C ALA A 109 -6.84 7.00 4.08
N GLY A 110 -8.06 7.44 3.81
CA GLY A 110 -8.78 8.37 4.68
C GLY A 110 -8.21 9.79 4.68
N GLY A 111 -7.54 10.21 3.59
CA GLY A 111 -7.13 11.60 3.38
C GLY A 111 -8.30 12.57 3.52
N ASN A 112 -8.06 13.69 4.21
CA ASN A 112 -9.10 14.64 4.63
C ASN A 112 -9.14 15.92 3.79
N SER A 113 -8.34 15.99 2.73
CA SER A 113 -8.28 17.15 1.83
C SER A 113 -9.43 17.10 0.80
N CYS A 114 -10.04 15.93 0.63
CA CYS A 114 -11.20 15.72 -0.23
C CYS A 114 -12.55 15.95 0.49
N PRO A 115 -13.63 16.32 -0.24
CA PRO A 115 -14.90 16.72 0.38
C PRO A 115 -15.55 15.68 1.30
N ASN A 116 -15.30 14.38 1.11
CA ASN A 116 -15.77 13.33 2.00
C ASN A 116 -14.86 12.08 1.92
N PRO A 117 -14.06 11.76 2.95
CA PRO A 117 -13.10 10.66 2.91
C PRO A 117 -13.74 9.27 2.79
N LYS A 118 -15.05 9.14 3.04
CA LYS A 118 -15.80 7.88 2.83
C LYS A 118 -16.30 7.70 1.41
N ARG A 119 -16.28 8.75 0.59
CA ARG A 119 -16.83 8.76 -0.77
C ARG A 119 -15.83 9.16 -1.85
N TRP A 120 -14.64 9.58 -1.44
CA TRP A 120 -13.58 10.02 -2.33
C TRP A 120 -12.29 9.28 -1.98
N PHE A 121 -11.51 8.96 -3.00
CA PHE A 121 -10.10 8.62 -2.82
C PHE A 121 -9.27 9.89 -2.93
N GLU A 122 -8.18 9.96 -2.20
CA GLU A 122 -7.20 11.05 -2.26
C GLU A 122 -5.89 10.50 -2.80
N VAL A 123 -5.42 11.03 -3.93
CA VAL A 123 -4.07 10.80 -4.45
C VAL A 123 -3.26 12.07 -4.21
N ARG A 124 -2.02 11.90 -3.77
CA ARG A 124 -1.07 12.98 -3.57
C ARG A 124 0.15 12.79 -4.46
N THR A 125 0.60 13.86 -5.08
CA THR A 125 1.78 13.87 -5.94
C THR A 125 2.83 14.82 -5.42
N TYR A 126 4.08 14.44 -5.57
CA TYR A 126 5.23 15.20 -5.09
C TYR A 126 6.32 15.25 -6.14
N ASP A 127 7.01 16.38 -6.21
CA ASP A 127 8.29 16.55 -6.91
C ASP A 127 9.36 16.91 -5.88
N GLN A 128 10.58 16.44 -6.09
CA GLN A 128 11.72 16.85 -5.29
C GLN A 128 12.26 18.19 -5.79
N ASN A 129 12.24 19.20 -4.93
CA ASN A 129 12.78 20.52 -5.28
C ASN A 129 14.33 20.51 -5.35
N GLY A 130 14.92 21.61 -5.81
CA GLY A 130 16.39 21.74 -5.93
C GLY A 130 17.16 21.67 -4.60
N SER A 131 16.48 21.68 -3.46
CA SER A 131 17.06 21.50 -2.12
C SER A 131 16.95 20.06 -1.61
N GLY A 132 16.29 19.16 -2.35
CA GLY A 132 16.07 17.77 -1.96
C GLY A 132 14.77 17.53 -1.17
N ASP A 133 13.95 18.56 -0.95
CA ASP A 133 12.70 18.44 -0.23
C ASP A 133 11.56 18.00 -1.15
N TRP A 134 10.70 17.11 -0.64
CA TRP A 134 9.48 16.69 -1.33
C TRP A 134 8.37 17.72 -1.15
N VAL A 135 7.96 18.34 -2.26
CA VAL A 135 6.89 19.34 -2.29
C VAL A 135 5.71 18.83 -3.09
N LEU A 136 4.49 19.17 -2.66
CA LEU A 136 3.30 18.87 -3.45
C LEU A 136 3.38 19.57 -4.80
N SER A 137 3.04 18.87 -5.88
CA SER A 137 3.14 19.42 -7.23
C SER A 137 2.05 18.87 -8.16
N ASP A 138 1.55 19.74 -9.05
CA ASP A 138 0.58 19.39 -10.09
C ASP A 138 1.25 18.95 -11.41
N ASP A 139 2.58 18.96 -11.48
CA ASP A 139 3.37 18.65 -12.68
C ASP A 139 3.57 17.14 -12.93
N ILE A 140 2.80 16.30 -12.23
CA ILE A 140 2.92 14.85 -12.24
C ILE A 140 1.66 14.23 -12.80
N ALA A 141 1.78 13.54 -13.94
CA ALA A 141 0.78 12.61 -14.40
C ALA A 141 0.80 11.32 -13.55
N TRP A 142 -0.36 10.73 -13.35
CA TRP A 142 -0.49 9.56 -12.48
C TRP A 142 -1.59 8.62 -12.92
N THR A 143 -1.40 7.36 -12.56
CA THR A 143 -2.45 6.35 -12.64
C THR A 143 -2.92 5.99 -11.24
N PHE A 144 -4.21 5.70 -11.12
CA PHE A 144 -4.80 5.19 -9.90
C PHE A 144 -5.71 4.02 -10.24
N HIS A 145 -5.70 2.97 -9.42
CA HIS A 145 -6.67 1.89 -9.53
C HIS A 145 -7.03 1.29 -8.17
N VAL A 146 -8.21 0.69 -8.11
CA VAL A 146 -8.71 -0.05 -6.94
C VAL A 146 -8.80 -1.52 -7.31
N LEU A 147 -8.17 -2.38 -6.49
CA LEU A 147 -8.23 -3.84 -6.60
C LEU A 147 -9.59 -4.39 -6.14
#